data_AF-A0A4U0TZY5-F1
#
_entry.id   AF-A0A4U0TZY5-F1
#
_cell.length_a   1.000
_cell.length_b   1.000
_cell.length_c   1.000
_cell.angle_alpha   90.00
_cell.angle_beta   90.00
_cell.angle_gamma   90.00
#
_symmetry.space_group_name_H-M   'P 1'
#
loop_
_entity.id
_entity.type
_entity.pdbx_description
1 polymer ?
#
loop_
_entity_poly.entity_id
_entity_poly.type
_entity_poly.pdbx_seq_one_letter_code
_entity_poly.pdbx_strand_id
1 'polypeptide(L)'
;MDVDKVSFYPLLLDILTDISEAHFVAIDLELSGVPSKGLNNGTGKPSLQRRYQETREAAERYQILQFGLTCVQQDLATQKYILKPYNFDLSPIIAERGLDIERIFSFQSGAAEFLLECGFDLGRPFYRGVPYLSRLEAKEARDKHAKRQD
;
A
#
# COMPACT_ATOMS: atom_id res chain seq x y z
N MET A 1 5.38 -14.34 -1.31
CA MET A 1 6.76 -13.85 -1.40
C MET A 1 6.82 -12.48 -0.76
N ASP A 2 7.85 -12.23 0.05
CA ASP A 2 8.08 -10.91 0.63
C ASP A 2 8.87 -10.05 -0.35
N VAL A 3 8.29 -8.90 -0.70
CA VAL A 3 8.82 -7.97 -1.69
C VAL A 3 9.20 -6.67 -0.99
N ASP A 4 10.48 -6.33 -1.06
CA ASP A 4 11.03 -5.13 -0.45
C ASP A 4 11.94 -4.39 -1.43
N LYS A 5 12.54 -3.26 -1.02
CA LYS A 5 13.36 -2.43 -1.92
C LYS A 5 14.53 -3.15 -2.59
N VAL A 6 15.00 -4.27 -2.00
CA VAL A 6 16.08 -5.08 -2.57
C VAL A 6 15.54 -6.11 -3.54
N SER A 7 14.43 -6.79 -3.18
CA SER A 7 13.84 -7.85 -4.01
C SER A 7 12.88 -7.37 -5.10
N PHE A 8 12.38 -6.13 -5.02
CA PHE A 8 11.36 -5.61 -5.95
C PHE A 8 11.79 -5.67 -7.42
N TYR A 9 12.92 -5.06 -7.80
CA TYR A 9 13.36 -5.06 -9.19
C TYR A 9 13.72 -6.45 -9.71
N PRO A 10 14.46 -7.30 -8.96
CA PRO A 10 14.68 -8.69 -9.36
C PRO A 10 13.40 -9.50 -9.59
N LEU A 11 12.35 -9.28 -8.78
CA LEU A 11 11.08 -10.02 -8.89
C LEU A 11 10.07 -9.38 -9.84
N LEU A 12 10.34 -8.17 -10.34
CA LEU A 12 9.33 -7.35 -11.05
C LEU A 12 8.76 -8.07 -12.27
N LEU A 13 9.60 -8.74 -13.06
CA LEU A 13 9.15 -9.44 -14.27
C LEU A 13 8.27 -10.65 -13.94
N ASP A 14 8.63 -11.40 -12.89
CA ASP A 14 7.85 -12.56 -12.44
C ASP A 14 6.49 -12.12 -11.90
N ILE A 15 6.47 -11.05 -11.08
CA ILE A 15 5.24 -10.44 -10.57
C ILE A 15 4.33 -9.99 -11.72
N LEU A 16 4.88 -9.28 -12.72
CA LEU A 16 4.09 -8.83 -13.87
C LEU A 16 3.56 -9.99 -14.71
N THR A 17 4.35 -11.05 -14.87
CA THR A 17 3.94 -12.27 -15.56
C THR A 17 2.78 -12.93 -14.82
N ASP A 18 2.92 -13.13 -13.51
CA ASP A 18 1.88 -13.72 -12.66
C ASP A 18 0.58 -12.91 -12.68
N ILE A 19 0.67 -11.57 -12.66
CA ILE A 19 -0.50 -10.69 -12.80
C ILE A 19 -1.15 -10.88 -14.17
N SER A 20 -0.35 -10.93 -15.24
CA SER A 20 -0.87 -11.04 -16.61
C SER A 20 -1.56 -12.37 -16.91
N GLU A 21 -1.11 -13.44 -16.26
CA GLU A 21 -1.66 -14.77 -16.40
C GLU A 21 -2.75 -15.09 -15.36
N ALA A 22 -2.96 -14.22 -14.38
CA ALA A 22 -3.98 -14.40 -13.36
C ALA A 22 -5.38 -14.32 -13.96
N HIS A 23 -6.28 -15.19 -13.49
CA HIS A 23 -7.70 -15.09 -13.79
C HIS A 23 -8.34 -13.93 -12.99
N PHE A 24 -7.87 -13.73 -11.76
CA PHE A 24 -8.18 -12.57 -10.95
C PHE A 24 -7.08 -12.33 -9.91
N VAL A 25 -7.08 -11.13 -9.33
CA VAL A 25 -6.20 -10.77 -8.22
C VAL A 25 -7.03 -10.46 -6.97
N ALA A 26 -6.54 -10.87 -5.82
CA ALA A 26 -7.05 -10.44 -4.51
C ALA A 26 -6.04 -9.48 -3.88
N ILE A 27 -6.54 -8.44 -3.20
CA ILE A 27 -5.71 -7.43 -2.53
C ILE A 27 -6.11 -7.28 -1.08
N ASP A 28 -5.15 -6.99 -0.22
CA ASP A 28 -5.35 -6.65 1.19
C ASP A 28 -4.25 -5.69 1.66
N LEU A 29 -4.52 -4.88 2.68
CA LEU A 29 -3.62 -3.80 3.11
C LEU A 29 -3.41 -3.81 4.62
N GLU A 30 -2.16 -3.59 5.03
CA GLU A 30 -1.83 -3.22 6.40
C GLU A 30 -1.68 -1.71 6.50
N LEU A 31 -2.43 -1.09 7.43
CA LEU A 31 -2.56 0.35 7.55
C LEU A 31 -2.06 0.85 8.91
N SER A 32 -1.44 2.03 8.95
CA SER A 32 -1.05 2.68 10.21
C SER A 32 -2.24 3.14 11.07
N GLY A 33 -3.44 3.10 10.51
CA GLY A 33 -4.70 3.40 11.18
C GLY A 33 -5.89 3.22 10.25
N VAL A 34 -7.09 3.23 10.82
CA VAL A 34 -8.36 3.01 10.09
C VAL A 34 -9.36 4.11 10.43
N PRO A 35 -10.45 4.28 9.65
CA PRO A 35 -11.52 5.21 10.00
C PRO A 35 -12.03 4.93 11.41
N SER A 36 -11.83 5.89 12.31
CA SER A 36 -12.32 5.80 13.67
C SER A 36 -13.80 6.20 13.68
N LYS A 37 -14.65 5.39 14.30
CA LYS A 37 -16.04 5.78 14.56
C LYS A 37 -16.02 6.97 15.52
N GLY A 38 -16.38 8.15 15.03
CA GLY A 38 -16.53 9.32 15.90
C GLY A 38 -17.54 9.06 17.02
N LEU A 39 -17.36 9.71 18.17
CA LEU A 39 -18.29 9.64 19.31
C LEU A 39 -19.73 10.07 18.94
N ASN A 40 -19.90 10.83 17.86
CA ASN A 40 -21.19 11.29 17.33
C ASN A 40 -21.75 10.36 16.23
N ASN A 41 -21.85 9.07 16.53
CA ASN A 41 -22.69 8.18 15.74
C ASN A 41 -24.15 8.43 16.12
N GLY A 42 -24.78 9.36 15.41
CA GLY A 42 -26.23 9.46 15.42
C GLY A 42 -26.85 8.08 15.19
N THR A 43 -27.98 7.82 15.84
CA THR A 43 -28.69 6.54 15.73
C THR A 43 -29.13 6.32 14.28
N GLY A 44 -28.44 5.42 13.55
CA GLY A 44 -28.80 5.07 12.17
C GLY A 44 -27.63 4.60 11.30
N LYS A 45 -27.94 4.10 10.10
CA LYS A 45 -26.93 3.78 9.09
C LYS A 45 -26.36 5.10 8.53
N PRO A 46 -25.03 5.30 8.50
CA PRO A 46 -24.45 6.50 7.92
C PRO A 46 -24.77 6.57 6.42
N SER A 47 -24.96 7.78 5.89
CA SER A 47 -25.10 7.99 4.45
C SER A 47 -23.80 7.61 3.72
N LEU A 48 -23.89 7.31 2.43
CA LEU A 48 -22.70 7.03 1.60
C LEU A 48 -21.73 8.21 1.61
N GLN A 49 -22.25 9.44 1.60
CA GLN A 49 -21.43 10.65 1.66
C GLN A 49 -20.64 10.75 2.97
N ARG A 50 -21.28 10.46 4.11
CA ARG A 50 -20.61 10.45 5.41
C ARG A 50 -19.53 9.38 5.47
N ARG A 51 -19.82 8.17 4.98
CA ARG A 51 -18.82 7.08 4.91
C ARG A 51 -17.64 7.45 4.03
N TYR A 52 -17.87 8.08 2.88
CA TYR A 52 -16.79 8.59 2.04
C TYR A 52 -15.92 9.61 2.78
N GLN A 53 -16.52 10.57 3.49
CA GLN A 53 -15.80 11.58 4.27
C GLN A 53 -14.93 10.94 5.35
N GLU A 54 -15.49 10.02 6.15
CA GLU A 54 -14.77 9.29 7.20
C GLU A 54 -13.59 8.48 6.61
N THR A 55 -13.79 7.81 5.48
CA THR A 55 -12.72 7.07 4.79
C THR A 55 -11.65 8.00 4.22
N ARG A 56 -12.05 9.14 3.63
CA ARG A 56 -11.12 10.13 3.08
C ARG A 56 -10.23 10.71 4.18
N GLU A 57 -10.83 11.14 5.29
CA GLU A 57 -10.11 11.69 6.44
C GLU A 57 -9.11 10.69 7.04
N ALA A 58 -9.45 9.40 7.05
CA ALA A 58 -8.54 8.35 7.46
C ALA A 58 -7.39 8.16 6.45
N ALA A 59 -7.69 8.14 5.15
CA ALA A 59 -6.69 7.99 4.09
C ALA A 59 -5.73 9.19 3.99
N GLU A 60 -6.16 10.39 4.41
CA GLU A 60 -5.32 11.59 4.50
C GLU A 60 -4.41 11.59 5.73
N ARG A 61 -4.75 10.82 6.78
CA ARG A 61 -4.04 10.80 8.07
C ARG A 61 -3.11 9.60 8.23
N TYR A 62 -3.52 8.45 7.71
CA TYR A 62 -2.86 7.16 7.88
C TYR A 62 -2.27 6.67 6.57
N GLN A 63 -1.36 5.71 6.68
CA GLN A 63 -0.53 5.25 5.57
C GLN A 63 -0.65 3.74 5.38
N ILE A 64 -0.54 3.30 4.12
CA ILE A 64 -0.35 1.89 3.80
C ILE A 64 1.09 1.50 4.14
N LEU A 65 1.25 0.53 5.04
CA LEU A 65 2.53 0.01 5.49
C LEU A 65 2.96 -1.21 4.66
N GLN A 66 1.99 -2.05 4.30
CA GLN A 66 2.19 -3.22 3.46
C GLN A 66 1.01 -3.42 2.52
N PHE A 67 1.31 -3.83 1.29
CA PHE A 67 0.33 -4.16 0.25
C PHE A 67 0.40 -5.65 -0.05
N GLY A 68 -0.66 -6.39 0.23
CA GLY A 68 -0.83 -7.80 -0.12
C GLY A 68 -1.49 -7.94 -1.49
N LEU A 69 -0.93 -8.78 -2.36
CA LEU A 69 -1.46 -9.11 -3.67
C LEU A 69 -1.38 -10.62 -3.88
N THR A 70 -2.50 -11.26 -4.20
CA THR A 70 -2.50 -12.67 -4.59
C THR A 70 -3.00 -12.83 -6.01
N CYS A 71 -2.12 -13.33 -6.88
CA CYS A 71 -2.48 -13.71 -8.25
C CYS A 71 -3.10 -15.11 -8.22
N VAL A 72 -4.29 -15.26 -8.79
CA VAL A 72 -5.03 -16.52 -8.80
C VAL A 72 -5.15 -17.05 -10.22
N GLN A 73 -4.61 -18.24 -10.45
CA GLN A 73 -4.75 -18.97 -11.72
C GLN A 73 -5.63 -20.20 -11.51
N GLN A 74 -6.48 -20.53 -12.48
CA GLN A 74 -7.20 -21.79 -12.49
C GLN A 74 -6.44 -22.81 -13.34
N ASP A 75 -6.04 -23.92 -12.73
CA ASP A 75 -5.58 -25.09 -13.44
C ASP A 75 -6.78 -25.98 -13.78
N LEU A 76 -7.16 -25.98 -15.04
CA LEU A 76 -8.30 -26.75 -15.54
C LEU A 76 -8.04 -28.26 -15.57
N ALA A 77 -6.78 -28.69 -15.71
CA ALA A 77 -6.43 -30.10 -15.75
C ALA A 77 -6.57 -30.74 -14.35
N THR A 78 -6.17 -30.01 -13.32
CA THR A 78 -6.29 -30.48 -11.92
C THR A 78 -7.53 -29.97 -11.20
N GLN A 79 -8.33 -29.11 -11.84
CA GLN A 79 -9.51 -28.43 -11.28
C GLN A 79 -9.21 -27.68 -9.97
N LYS A 80 -8.03 -27.06 -9.88
CA LYS A 80 -7.57 -26.34 -8.69
C LYS A 80 -7.24 -24.90 -9.00
N TYR A 81 -7.24 -24.07 -7.94
CA TYR A 81 -6.65 -22.74 -8.00
C TYR A 81 -5.20 -22.79 -7.54
N ILE A 82 -4.33 -22.14 -8.30
CA ILE A 82 -2.94 -21.87 -7.96
C ILE A 82 -2.89 -20.43 -7.48
N LEU A 83 -2.40 -20.23 -6.24
CA LEU A 83 -2.29 -18.94 -5.59
C LEU A 83 -0.83 -18.51 -5.52
N LYS A 84 -0.54 -17.29 -5.97
CA LYS A 84 0.80 -16.69 -5.89
C LYS A 84 0.72 -15.38 -5.10
N PRO A 85 0.85 -15.44 -3.76
CA PRO A 85 0.79 -14.26 -2.90
C PRO A 85 2.10 -13.49 -2.86
N TYR A 86 2.00 -12.16 -2.79
CA TYR A 86 3.09 -11.18 -2.70
C TYR A 86 2.76 -10.17 -1.60
N ASN A 87 3.70 -9.92 -0.69
CA ASN A 87 3.58 -8.93 0.37
C ASN A 87 4.61 -7.84 0.12
N PHE A 88 4.17 -6.66 -0.29
CA PHE A 88 5.03 -5.53 -0.58
C PHE A 88 5.12 -4.63 0.64
N ASP A 89 6.29 -4.57 1.27
CA ASP A 89 6.54 -3.54 2.27
C ASP A 89 6.66 -2.19 1.54
N LEU A 90 5.87 -1.19 1.90
CA LEU A 90 5.88 0.11 1.24
C LEU A 90 6.60 1.14 2.11
N SER A 91 7.44 1.98 1.50
CA SER A 91 8.11 3.05 2.22
C SER A 91 7.52 4.42 1.89
N PRO A 92 7.15 5.22 2.91
CA PRO A 92 6.89 6.64 2.71
C PRO A 92 8.16 7.44 2.43
N ILE A 93 9.35 6.88 2.71
CA ILE A 93 10.65 7.55 2.60
C ILE A 93 11.17 7.40 1.17
N ILE A 94 11.53 8.54 0.57
CA ILE A 94 12.11 8.63 -0.77
C ILE A 94 13.51 9.21 -0.59
N ALA A 95 14.54 8.41 -0.84
CA ALA A 95 15.94 8.79 -0.63
C ALA A 95 16.58 9.40 -1.90
N GLU A 96 15.86 9.34 -3.02
CA GLU A 96 16.29 9.83 -4.32
C GLU A 96 16.47 11.35 -4.29
N ARG A 97 17.71 11.79 -4.51
CA ARG A 97 18.08 13.21 -4.50
C ARG A 97 17.28 13.99 -5.54
N GLY A 98 16.74 15.13 -5.11
CA GLY A 98 16.07 16.09 -5.99
C GLY A 98 14.59 15.82 -6.23
N LEU A 99 14.01 14.79 -5.59
CA LEU A 99 12.55 14.67 -5.45
C LEU A 99 12.03 15.50 -4.27
N ASP A 100 12.78 15.52 -3.16
CA ASP A 100 12.52 16.34 -1.95
C ASP A 100 11.07 16.20 -1.45
N ILE A 101 10.61 14.96 -1.30
CA ILE A 101 9.26 14.62 -0.85
C ILE A 101 9.29 14.26 0.64
N GLU A 102 8.52 15.02 1.42
CA GLU A 102 8.30 14.77 2.84
C GLU A 102 6.83 14.39 3.06
N ARG A 103 6.60 13.29 3.78
CA ARG A 103 5.26 12.81 4.13
C ARG A 103 5.09 12.80 5.64
N ILE A 104 4.09 13.54 6.11
CA ILE A 104 3.67 13.55 7.51
C ILE A 104 2.41 12.70 7.61
N PHE A 105 2.46 11.65 8.43
CA PHE A 105 1.34 10.76 8.69
C PHE A 105 1.35 10.33 10.15
N SER A 106 0.27 9.71 10.60
CA SER A 106 0.09 9.29 11.99
C SER A 106 -0.06 7.77 12.12
N PHE A 107 0.07 7.29 13.35
CA PHE A 107 -0.34 5.94 13.74
C PHE A 107 -1.54 6.03 14.68
N GLN A 108 -2.52 5.15 14.49
CA GLN A 108 -3.55 4.88 15.46
C GLN A 108 -3.03 3.80 16.43
N SER A 109 -3.03 4.09 17.74
CA SER A 109 -2.46 3.19 18.75
C SER A 109 -3.04 1.77 18.70
N GLY A 110 -4.36 1.62 18.59
CA GLY A 110 -5.00 0.30 18.49
C GLY A 110 -4.69 -0.45 17.19
N ALA A 111 -4.42 0.26 16.08
CA ALA A 111 -3.98 -0.40 14.85
C ALA A 111 -2.53 -0.88 14.98
N ALA A 112 -1.67 -0.06 15.60
CA ALA A 112 -0.29 -0.45 15.88
C ALA A 112 -0.22 -1.65 16.84
N GLU A 113 -1.03 -1.66 17.91
CA GLU A 113 -1.16 -2.79 18.84
C GLU A 113 -1.57 -4.08 18.11
N PHE A 114 -2.64 -4.03 17.33
CA PHE A 114 -3.10 -5.17 16.53
C PHE A 114 -2.02 -5.72 15.59
N LEU A 115 -1.34 -4.85 14.85
CA LEU A 115 -0.25 -5.24 13.95
C LEU A 115 0.90 -5.92 14.71
N LEU A 116 1.28 -5.36 15.86
CA LEU A 116 2.33 -5.93 16.72
C LEU A 116 1.93 -7.31 17.26
N GLU A 117 0.66 -7.51 17.66
CA GLU A 117 0.13 -8.81 18.08
C GLU A 117 0.17 -9.86 16.96
N CYS A 118 -0.01 -9.43 15.70
CA CYS A 118 0.15 -10.27 14.52
C CYS A 118 1.63 -10.49 14.12
N GLY A 119 2.59 -9.93 14.86
CA GLY A 119 4.03 -10.08 14.58
C GLY A 119 4.56 -9.16 13.47
N PHE A 120 3.81 -8.12 13.11
CA PHE A 120 4.26 -7.12 12.13
C PHE A 120 5.41 -6.28 12.69
N ASP A 121 6.45 -6.07 11.89
CA ASP A 121 7.53 -5.13 12.22
C ASP A 121 7.19 -3.71 11.73
N LEU A 122 6.74 -2.85 12.65
CA LEU A 122 6.41 -1.45 12.36
C LEU A 122 7.58 -0.64 11.80
N GLY A 123 8.83 -1.08 12.03
CA GLY A 123 10.03 -0.46 11.47
C GLY A 123 10.28 -0.81 10.01
N ARG A 124 9.83 -1.99 9.57
CA ARG A 124 10.14 -2.59 8.24
C ARG A 124 9.80 -1.69 7.06
N PRO A 125 8.65 -0.97 7.02
CA PRO A 125 8.36 0.04 6.00
C PRO A 125 9.45 1.10 5.83
N PHE A 126 10.15 1.49 6.90
CA PHE A 126 11.13 2.58 6.86
C PHE A 126 12.52 2.13 6.44
N TYR A 127 12.94 0.91 6.80
CA TYR A 127 14.29 0.42 6.49
C TYR A 127 14.35 -0.58 5.32
N ARG A 128 13.25 -1.27 4.96
CA ARG A 128 13.16 -2.19 3.81
C ARG A 128 12.12 -1.81 2.76
N GLY A 129 11.12 -0.99 3.09
CA GLY A 129 10.01 -0.73 2.18
C GLY A 129 10.41 -0.21 0.79
N VAL A 130 9.64 -0.60 -0.23
CA VAL A 130 9.73 -0.11 -1.60
C VAL A 130 9.22 1.33 -1.65
N PRO A 131 10.04 2.31 -2.09
CA PRO A 131 9.60 3.69 -2.22
C PRO A 131 8.59 3.82 -3.36
N TYR A 132 7.64 4.74 -3.22
CA TYR A 132 6.60 4.96 -4.23
C TYR A 132 6.28 6.44 -4.40
N LEU A 133 5.69 6.78 -5.54
CA LEU A 133 5.16 8.11 -5.85
C LEU A 133 3.68 8.01 -6.19
N SER A 134 2.90 8.93 -5.66
CA SER A 134 1.56 9.23 -6.19
C SER A 134 1.66 9.77 -7.61
N ARG A 135 0.53 9.79 -8.32
CA ARG A 135 0.47 10.32 -9.68
C ARG A 135 0.87 11.80 -9.75
N LEU A 136 0.51 12.58 -8.74
CA LEU A 136 0.85 14.00 -8.65
C LEU A 136 2.34 14.19 -8.39
N GLU A 137 2.89 13.53 -7.36
CA GLU A 137 4.32 13.60 -7.05
C GLU A 137 5.17 13.14 -8.25
N ALA A 138 4.77 12.07 -8.95
CA ALA A 138 5.47 11.60 -10.14
C ALA A 138 5.40 12.59 -11.32
N LYS A 139 4.30 13.33 -11.47
CA LYS A 139 4.17 14.39 -12.49
C LYS A 139 5.09 15.55 -12.16
N GLU A 140 5.04 16.05 -10.92
CA GLU A 140 5.88 17.15 -10.46
C GLU A 140 7.37 16.81 -10.55
N ALA A 141 7.75 15.57 -10.23
CA ALA A 141 9.11 15.06 -10.40
C ALA A 141 9.59 15.16 -11.86
N ARG A 142 8.74 14.73 -12.81
CA ARG A 142 9.05 14.81 -14.25
C ARG A 142 9.15 16.25 -14.73
N ASP A 143 8.22 17.12 -14.31
CA ASP A 143 8.22 18.53 -14.70
C ASP A 143 9.46 19.27 -14.16
N LYS A 144 9.85 19.00 -12.91
CA LYS A 144 11.10 19.52 -12.32
C LYS A 144 12.34 19.00 -13.05
N HIS A 145 12.34 17.73 -13.45
CA HIS A 145 13.46 17.14 -14.19
C HIS A 145 13.62 17.78 -15.57
N ALA A 146 12.53 17.94 -16.33
CA ALA A 146 12.55 18.58 -17.64
C ALA A 146 13.12 20.01 -17.58
N LYS A 147 12.66 20.82 -16.61
CA LYS A 147 13.16 22.19 -16.40
C LYS A 147 14.65 22.29 -16.02
N ARG A 148 15.29 21.21 -15.58
CA ARG A 148 16.74 21.18 -15.28
C ARG A 148 17.58 20.82 -16.51
N GLN A 149 16.96 20.29 -17.56
CA GLN A 149 17.62 19.89 -18.81
C GLN A 149 17.55 20.99 -19.88
N ASP A 150 16.66 21.97 -19.70
CA ASP A 150 16.59 23.23 -20.47
C ASP A 150 17.53 24.29 -19.90
#